data_AF-A0A920E4Y8-F1
#
_entry.id   AF-A0A920E4Y8-F1
#
_cell.length_a   1.000
_cell.length_b   1.000
_cell.length_c   1.000
_cell.angle_alpha   90.00
_cell.angle_beta   90.00
_cell.angle_gamma   90.00
#
_symmetry.space_group_name_H-M   'P 1'
#
loop_
_entity.id
_entity.type
_entity.pdbx_description
1 polymer ?
#
loop_
_entity_poly.entity_id
_entity_poly.type
_entity_poly.pdbx_seq_one_letter_code
_entity_poly.pdbx_strand_id
1 'polypeptide(L)'
;MSLNQGVILPWNKNNQFYIELTKEVARHCSINPNHKWEELTEEKKRKVIFGDNKMINIFNNYTGWSYSREFDGEVGFLENKLCAVRYVAKEELNKYLSKFRCEVCGGTRLKKEALAVKINNKTYEITKLSIEKLLKWFIDL
;
A
#
# COMPACT_ATOMS: atom_id res chain seq x y z
N MET A 1 7.26 1.69 -19.49
CA MET A 1 7.06 0.24 -19.23
C MET A 1 5.60 -0.14 -19.46
N SER A 2 5.33 -1.36 -19.91
CA SER A 2 3.98 -1.93 -20.06
C SER A 2 3.62 -2.88 -18.92
N LEU A 3 2.37 -3.38 -18.90
CA LEU A 3 1.93 -4.39 -17.93
C LEU A 3 2.76 -5.68 -18.04
N ASN A 4 3.00 -6.18 -19.25
CA ASN A 4 3.82 -7.39 -19.47
C ASN A 4 5.29 -7.21 -19.09
N GLN A 5 5.79 -5.97 -19.12
CA GLN A 5 7.16 -5.64 -18.69
C GLN A 5 7.28 -5.47 -17.16
N GLY A 6 6.20 -5.70 -16.41
CA GLY A 6 6.23 -5.64 -14.95
C GLY A 6 6.18 -4.22 -14.39
N VAL A 7 5.38 -3.32 -14.99
CA VAL A 7 5.17 -1.97 -14.45
C VAL A 7 4.60 -1.96 -13.02
N ILE A 8 3.84 -3.00 -12.66
CA ILE A 8 3.36 -3.22 -11.29
C ILE A 8 4.40 -4.07 -10.57
N LEU A 9 5.24 -3.39 -9.79
CA LEU A 9 6.41 -4.01 -9.15
C LEU A 9 6.09 -5.24 -8.29
N PRO A 10 5.01 -5.27 -7.47
CA PRO A 10 4.76 -6.46 -6.66
C PRO A 10 4.32 -7.68 -7.47
N TRP A 11 3.83 -7.48 -8.72
CA TRP A 11 3.53 -8.54 -9.68
C TRP A 11 4.74 -8.95 -10.51
N ASN A 12 5.82 -8.16 -10.51
CA ASN A 12 7.04 -8.44 -11.26
C ASN A 12 7.90 -9.54 -10.57
N LYS A 13 7.30 -10.72 -10.41
CA LYS A 13 7.95 -11.93 -9.90
C LYS A 13 7.91 -12.99 -10.97
N ASN A 14 8.98 -13.77 -11.09
CA ASN A 14 9.05 -14.90 -12.00
C ASN A 14 8.22 -16.08 -11.46
N ASN A 15 6.90 -15.91 -11.39
CA ASN A 15 5.95 -16.91 -10.93
C ASN A 15 4.73 -16.90 -11.86
N GLN A 16 4.36 -18.10 -12.31
CA GLN A 16 3.29 -18.36 -13.27
C GLN A 16 1.95 -17.71 -12.87
N PHE A 17 1.63 -17.69 -11.57
CA PHE A 17 0.42 -17.06 -11.05
C PHE A 17 0.34 -15.57 -11.40
N TYR A 18 1.45 -14.82 -11.25
CA TYR A 18 1.45 -13.38 -11.53
C TYR A 18 1.36 -13.07 -13.02
N ILE A 19 1.91 -13.95 -13.86
CA ILE A 19 1.80 -13.85 -15.32
C ILE A 19 0.34 -14.03 -15.75
N GLU A 20 -0.34 -15.04 -15.20
CA GLU A 20 -1.75 -15.31 -15.47
C GLU A 20 -2.66 -14.20 -14.92
N LEU A 21 -2.42 -13.77 -13.68
CA LEU A 21 -3.11 -12.62 -13.07
C LEU A 21 -3.01 -11.38 -13.97
N THR A 22 -1.81 -11.02 -14.43
CA THR A 22 -1.59 -9.83 -15.27
C THR A 22 -2.38 -9.91 -16.58
N LYS A 23 -2.44 -11.11 -17.20
CA LYS A 23 -3.20 -11.34 -18.44
C LYS A 23 -4.70 -11.21 -18.19
N GLU A 24 -5.22 -11.79 -17.12
CA GLU A 24 -6.65 -11.70 -16.79
C GLU A 24 -7.05 -10.29 -16.41
N VAL A 25 -6.25 -9.58 -15.63
CA VAL A 25 -6.49 -8.17 -15.30
C VAL A 25 -6.47 -7.31 -16.56
N ALA A 26 -5.54 -7.54 -17.49
CA ALA A 26 -5.51 -6.83 -18.76
C ALA A 26 -6.78 -7.07 -19.60
N ARG A 27 -7.27 -8.31 -19.67
CA ARG A 27 -8.54 -8.65 -20.33
C ARG A 27 -9.74 -7.98 -19.64
N HIS A 28 -9.83 -8.13 -18.31
CA HIS A 28 -10.91 -7.57 -17.49
C HIS A 28 -11.01 -6.05 -17.56
N CYS A 29 -9.87 -5.38 -17.68
CA CYS A 29 -9.80 -3.92 -17.80
C CYS A 29 -9.81 -3.44 -19.26
N SER A 30 -9.88 -4.35 -20.25
CA SER A 30 -9.77 -4.02 -21.68
C SER A 30 -8.54 -3.16 -21.98
N ILE A 31 -7.39 -3.58 -21.47
CA ILE A 31 -6.07 -2.96 -21.64
C ILE A 31 -5.22 -3.86 -22.54
N ASN A 32 -4.54 -3.27 -23.52
CA ASN A 32 -3.49 -3.99 -24.25
C ASN A 32 -2.26 -4.11 -23.33
N PRO A 33 -1.82 -5.33 -22.96
CA PRO A 33 -0.75 -5.54 -21.99
C PRO A 33 0.63 -5.10 -22.48
N ASN A 34 0.80 -4.84 -23.79
CA ASN A 34 2.02 -4.31 -24.39
C ASN A 34 2.03 -2.78 -24.49
N HIS A 35 0.90 -2.13 -24.26
CA HIS A 35 0.80 -0.68 -24.28
C HIS A 35 1.56 -0.06 -23.10
N LYS A 36 2.16 1.12 -23.29
CA LYS A 36 2.84 1.78 -22.17
C LYS A 36 1.81 2.20 -21.13
N TRP A 37 2.19 2.05 -19.86
CA TRP A 37 1.34 2.42 -18.73
C TRP A 37 0.96 3.90 -18.73
N GLU A 38 1.92 4.77 -19.07
CA GLU A 38 1.73 6.22 -19.11
C GLU A 38 0.64 6.64 -20.09
N GLU A 39 0.53 5.95 -21.22
CA GLU A 39 -0.40 6.23 -22.31
C GLU A 39 -1.82 5.69 -22.02
N LEU A 40 -2.04 4.98 -20.89
CA LEU A 40 -3.36 4.54 -20.47
C LEU A 40 -4.18 5.69 -19.87
N THR A 41 -5.49 5.67 -20.11
CA THR A 41 -6.45 6.57 -19.46
C THR A 41 -6.46 6.38 -17.95
N GLU A 42 -6.68 7.45 -17.18
CA GLU A 42 -6.74 7.42 -15.72
C GLU A 42 -7.80 6.45 -15.17
N GLU A 43 -8.93 6.29 -15.85
CA GLU A 43 -9.96 5.31 -15.46
C GLU A 43 -9.43 3.88 -15.47
N LYS A 44 -8.71 3.50 -16.53
CA LYS A 44 -8.08 2.17 -16.67
C LYS A 44 -6.98 1.97 -15.62
N LYS A 45 -6.15 2.98 -15.35
CA LYS A 45 -5.13 2.93 -14.29
C LYS A 45 -5.78 2.74 -12.92
N ARG A 46 -6.82 3.52 -12.61
CA ARG A 46 -7.58 3.39 -11.35
C ARG A 46 -8.19 2.02 -11.19
N LYS A 47 -8.80 1.47 -12.25
CA LYS A 47 -9.40 0.14 -12.22
C LYS A 47 -8.37 -0.95 -11.90
N VAL A 48 -7.15 -0.85 -12.43
CA VAL A 48 -6.08 -1.81 -12.10
C VAL A 48 -5.56 -1.64 -10.66
N ILE A 49 -5.43 -0.40 -10.17
CA ILE A 49 -4.87 -0.11 -8.84
C ILE A 49 -5.87 -0.43 -7.72
N PHE A 50 -7.12 0.03 -7.85
CA PHE A 50 -8.15 -0.04 -6.82
C PHE A 50 -9.17 -1.15 -7.04
N GLY A 51 -9.17 -1.77 -8.22
CA GLY A 51 -10.16 -2.77 -8.57
C GLY A 51 -11.49 -2.16 -9.00
N ASP A 52 -12.42 -3.05 -9.34
CA ASP A 52 -13.82 -2.71 -9.61
C ASP A 52 -14.82 -3.68 -8.96
N ASN A 53 -14.34 -4.51 -8.02
CA ASN A 53 -15.09 -5.53 -7.29
C ASN A 53 -15.87 -6.49 -8.20
N LYS A 54 -15.48 -6.61 -9.46
CA LYS A 54 -16.04 -7.60 -10.38
C LYS A 54 -15.24 -8.89 -10.29
N MET A 55 -15.91 -9.99 -10.58
CA MET A 55 -15.29 -11.31 -10.57
C MET A 55 -14.25 -11.43 -11.68
N ILE A 56 -13.03 -11.83 -11.30
CA ILE A 56 -11.98 -12.27 -12.21
C ILE A 56 -11.73 -13.76 -12.01
N ASN A 57 -11.50 -14.47 -13.12
CA ASN A 57 -11.20 -15.89 -13.13
C ASN A 57 -9.77 -16.11 -13.61
N ILE A 58 -8.87 -16.41 -12.68
CA ILE A 58 -7.48 -16.73 -12.98
C ILE A 58 -7.40 -18.22 -13.25
N PHE A 59 -7.10 -18.57 -14.50
CA PHE A 59 -6.97 -19.96 -14.93
C PHE A 59 -5.50 -20.28 -15.23
N ASN A 60 -5.02 -21.37 -14.63
CA ASN A 60 -3.69 -21.88 -14.90
C ASN A 60 -3.72 -22.97 -15.95
N ASN A 61 -3.15 -22.69 -17.12
CA ASN A 61 -3.14 -23.63 -18.25
C ASN A 61 -2.27 -24.87 -18.00
N TYR A 62 -1.31 -24.81 -17.08
CA TYR A 62 -0.38 -25.92 -16.82
C TYR A 62 -0.90 -26.88 -15.76
N THR A 63 -1.56 -26.37 -14.72
CA THR A 63 -2.07 -27.19 -13.60
C THR A 63 -3.57 -27.45 -13.69
N GLY A 64 -4.30 -26.74 -14.56
CA GLY A 64 -5.76 -26.85 -14.70
C GLY A 64 -6.54 -26.21 -13.54
N TRP A 65 -5.87 -25.55 -12.60
CA TRP A 65 -6.52 -24.89 -11.48
C TRP A 65 -7.18 -23.57 -11.91
N SER A 66 -8.38 -23.32 -11.40
CA SER A 66 -9.11 -22.07 -11.58
C SER A 66 -9.34 -21.38 -10.24
N TYR A 67 -9.14 -20.07 -10.21
CA TYR A 67 -9.36 -19.25 -9.03
C TYR A 67 -10.19 -18.03 -9.36
N SER A 68 -11.36 -17.96 -8.73
CA SER A 68 -12.33 -16.92 -8.94
C SER A 68 -12.41 -16.05 -7.70
N ARG A 69 -12.24 -14.75 -7.86
CA ARG A 69 -12.40 -13.78 -6.77
C ARG A 69 -12.86 -12.43 -7.30
N GLU A 70 -13.41 -11.62 -6.42
CA GLU A 70 -13.60 -10.20 -6.69
C GLU A 70 -12.24 -9.51 -6.86
N PHE A 71 -12.15 -8.65 -7.86
CA PHE A 71 -10.94 -7.91 -8.16
C PHE A 71 -10.89 -6.61 -7.34
N ASP A 72 -10.17 -6.69 -6.22
CA ASP A 72 -9.91 -5.60 -5.27
C ASP A 72 -8.72 -4.69 -5.71
N GLY A 73 -8.24 -4.87 -6.93
CA GLY A 73 -7.06 -4.18 -7.45
C GLY A 73 -5.75 -4.63 -6.80
N GLU A 74 -4.68 -3.93 -7.17
CA GLU A 74 -3.37 -4.16 -6.59
C GLU A 74 -3.28 -3.72 -5.12
N VAL A 75 -4.01 -2.67 -4.73
CA VAL A 75 -4.05 -2.21 -3.33
C VAL A 75 -4.63 -3.31 -2.43
N GLY A 76 -5.79 -3.87 -2.79
CA GLY A 76 -6.39 -4.96 -2.03
C GLY A 76 -5.52 -6.22 -2.03
N PHE A 77 -4.80 -6.51 -3.11
CA PHE A 77 -3.85 -7.62 -3.13
C PHE A 77 -2.69 -7.40 -2.15
N LEU A 78 -2.12 -6.21 -2.12
CA LEU A 78 -1.03 -5.84 -1.21
C LEU A 78 -1.49 -5.88 0.27
N GLU A 79 -2.67 -5.34 0.57
CA GLU A 79 -3.25 -5.34 1.92
C GLU A 79 -3.50 -6.77 2.43
N ASN A 80 -4.16 -7.61 1.64
CA ASN A 80 -4.40 -9.01 1.97
C ASN A 80 -3.08 -9.76 2.26
N LYS A 81 -2.07 -9.49 1.44
CA LYS A 81 -0.74 -10.09 1.60
C LYS A 81 -0.03 -9.58 2.86
N LEU A 82 -0.12 -8.29 3.17
CA LEU A 82 0.44 -7.71 4.40
C LEU A 82 -0.19 -8.30 5.67
N CYS A 83 -1.48 -8.64 5.64
CA CYS A 83 -2.19 -9.28 6.74
C CYS A 83 -1.81 -10.77 6.91
N ALA A 84 -1.62 -11.49 5.81
CA ALA A 84 -1.37 -12.93 5.83
C ALA A 84 0.10 -13.33 6.11
N VAL A 85 1.06 -12.43 5.88
CA VAL A 85 2.48 -12.77 5.82
C VAL A 85 3.20 -12.65 7.18
N ARG A 86 4.11 -13.60 7.46
CA ARG A 86 4.98 -13.62 8.65
C ARG A 86 6.11 -12.59 8.56
N TYR A 87 6.73 -12.28 9.71
CA TYR A 87 7.65 -11.14 9.93
C TYR A 87 8.70 -10.91 8.82
N VAL A 88 9.43 -11.95 8.39
CA VAL A 88 10.52 -11.84 7.40
C VAL A 88 10.04 -11.33 6.04
N ALA A 89 8.90 -11.82 5.56
CA ALA A 89 8.37 -11.41 4.27
C ALA A 89 7.57 -10.09 4.35
N LYS A 90 7.39 -9.52 5.55
CA LYS A 90 6.78 -8.20 5.76
C LYS A 90 7.74 -7.06 5.43
N GLU A 91 9.04 -7.24 5.64
CA GLU A 91 10.05 -6.21 5.31
C GLU A 91 10.09 -5.91 3.80
N GLU A 92 10.01 -6.94 2.96
CA GLU A 92 9.93 -6.77 1.51
C GLU A 92 8.67 -6.00 1.07
N LEU A 93 7.53 -6.25 1.73
CA LEU A 93 6.28 -5.56 1.41
C LEU A 93 6.26 -4.12 1.94
N ASN A 94 6.95 -3.85 3.05
CA ASN A 94 7.07 -2.50 3.61
C ASN A 94 7.75 -1.52 2.63
N LYS A 95 8.52 -2.00 1.65
CA LYS A 95 9.12 -1.16 0.60
C LYS A 95 8.09 -0.45 -0.27
N TYR A 96 6.86 -0.98 -0.36
CA TYR A 96 5.76 -0.39 -1.11
C TYR A 96 4.87 0.52 -0.25
N LEU A 97 5.12 0.62 1.05
CA LEU A 97 4.35 1.44 1.98
C LEU A 97 5.09 2.73 2.31
N SER A 98 4.34 3.83 2.35
CA SER A 98 4.83 5.11 2.84
C SER A 98 4.24 5.42 4.22
N LYS A 99 5.03 6.06 5.08
CA LYS A 99 4.57 6.51 6.40
C LYS A 99 3.93 7.88 6.27
N PHE A 100 2.65 7.97 6.62
CA PHE A 100 1.91 9.23 6.64
C PHE A 100 1.59 9.66 8.06
N ARG A 101 1.33 10.96 8.23
CA ARG A 101 0.84 11.50 9.51
C ARG A 101 -0.56 10.95 9.76
N CYS A 102 -0.73 10.24 10.86
CA CYS A 102 -2.04 9.72 11.25
C CYS A 102 -3.03 10.87 11.45
N GLU A 103 -4.18 10.80 10.79
CA GLU A 103 -5.23 11.83 10.83
C GLU A 103 -5.89 11.93 12.21
N VAL A 104 -6.04 10.79 12.91
CA VAL A 104 -6.72 10.73 14.22
C VAL A 104 -5.91 11.41 15.32
N CYS A 105 -4.60 11.12 15.39
CA CYS A 105 -3.73 11.68 16.43
C CYS A 105 -2.87 12.84 15.92
N GLY A 106 -2.95 13.22 14.65
CA GLY A 106 -2.04 14.20 14.07
C GLY A 106 -0.56 13.83 14.25
N GLY A 107 -0.23 12.54 14.29
CA GLY A 107 1.12 12.03 14.51
C GLY A 107 1.64 12.11 15.96
N THR A 108 0.81 12.51 16.94
CA THR A 108 1.22 12.52 18.36
C THR A 108 1.38 11.12 18.94
N ARG A 109 0.65 10.14 18.39
CA ARG A 109 0.51 8.77 18.92
C ARG A 109 -0.15 8.70 20.30
N LEU A 110 -0.76 9.80 20.75
CA LEU A 110 -1.41 9.92 22.05
C LEU A 110 -2.92 10.03 21.90
N LYS A 111 -3.65 9.59 22.93
CA LYS A 111 -5.10 9.81 23.04
C LYS A 111 -5.38 11.29 23.36
N LYS A 112 -6.62 11.73 23.11
CA LYS A 112 -7.05 13.13 23.33
C LYS A 112 -6.92 13.54 24.80
N GLU A 113 -7.20 12.62 25.72
CA GLU A 113 -7.12 12.84 27.16
C GLU A 113 -5.67 13.11 27.61
N ALA A 114 -4.71 12.40 27.01
CA ALA A 114 -3.29 12.62 27.28
C ALA A 114 -2.79 13.98 26.75
N LEU A 115 -3.41 14.50 25.69
CA LEU A 115 -3.10 15.83 25.14
C LEU A 115 -3.71 16.98 25.96
N ALA A 116 -4.59 16.69 26.92
CA ALA A 116 -5.16 17.71 27.82
C ALA A 116 -4.21 18.07 28.96
N VAL A 117 -3.32 17.16 29.36
CA VAL A 117 -2.38 17.36 30.48
C VAL A 117 -1.23 18.25 30.03
N LYS A 118 -1.19 19.49 30.54
CA LYS A 118 -0.20 20.51 30.17
C LYS A 118 0.75 20.85 31.31
N ILE A 119 2.03 20.95 30.99
CA ILE A 119 3.06 21.54 31.85
C ILE A 119 3.55 22.80 31.15
N ASN A 120 3.45 23.95 31.80
CA ASN A 120 3.81 25.26 31.25
C ASN A 120 3.29 25.46 29.80
N ASN A 121 1.98 25.25 29.61
CA ASN A 121 1.27 25.33 28.31
C ASN A 121 1.73 24.37 27.20
N LYS A 122 2.59 23.39 27.49
CA LYS A 122 3.03 22.36 26.53
C LYS A 122 2.65 20.96 26.98
N THR A 123 2.52 20.06 26.02
CA THR A 123 2.25 18.63 26.21
C THR A 123 3.32 17.82 25.47
N TYR A 124 2.92 17.00 24.49
CA TYR A 124 3.80 16.22 23.63
C TYR A 124 4.74 17.07 22.76
N GLU A 125 4.48 18.37 22.60
CA GLU A 125 5.33 19.25 21.79
C GLU A 125 6.78 19.26 22.26
N ILE A 126 7.03 19.01 23.56
CA ILE A 126 8.38 18.90 24.13
C ILE A 126 9.18 17.75 23.50
N THR A 127 8.52 16.66 23.08
CA THR A 127 9.17 15.50 22.44
C THR A 127 9.69 15.80 21.04
N LYS A 128 9.24 16.92 20.44
CA LYS A 128 9.73 17.39 19.13
C LYS A 128 10.92 18.33 19.25
N LEU A 129 11.27 18.77 20.47
CA LEU A 129 12.41 19.65 20.69
C LEU A 129 13.71 18.87 20.58
N SER A 130 14.77 19.55 20.14
CA SER A 130 16.13 19.03 20.30
C SER A 130 16.49 18.97 21.78
N ILE A 131 17.45 18.11 22.13
CA ILE A 131 17.91 17.91 23.53
C ILE A 131 18.30 19.25 24.18
N GLU A 132 19.04 20.11 23.47
CA GLU A 132 19.43 21.43 23.96
C GLU A 132 18.24 22.35 24.27
N LYS A 133 17.23 22.38 23.39
CA LYS A 133 16.02 23.20 23.58
C LYS A 133 15.15 22.66 24.72
N LEU A 134 15.11 21.34 24.86
CA LEU A 134 14.40 20.67 25.95
C LEU A 134 15.05 20.98 27.30
N LEU A 135 16.39 20.94 27.38
CA LEU A 135 17.13 21.28 28.60
C LEU A 135 16.87 22.72 29.03
N LYS A 136 16.96 23.68 28.10
CA LYS A 136 16.62 25.08 28.38
C LYS A 136 15.20 25.22 28.91
N TRP A 137 14.24 24.55 28.28
CA TRP A 137 12.85 24.57 28.71
C TRP A 137 12.62 24.02 30.13
N PHE A 138 13.38 23.01 30.56
CA PHE A 138 13.33 22.51 31.93
C PHE A 138 14.01 23.44 32.96
N ILE A 139 15.05 24.17 32.55
CA ILE A 139 15.74 25.14 33.40
C ILE A 139 14.88 26.41 33.59
N ASP A 140 14.17 26.83 32.54
CA ASP A 140 13.27 28.00 32.54
C ASP A 140 11.87 27.69 33.12
N LEU A 141 11.65 26.47 33.63
CA LEU A 141 10.37 26.00 34.17
C LEU A 141 10.14 26.53 35.60
#